data_AF-A0A914SGY2-F1
#
_entry.id   AF-A0A914SGY2-F1
#
_cell.length_a   1.000
_cell.length_b   1.000
_cell.length_c   1.000
_cell.angle_alpha   90.00
_cell.angle_beta   90.00
_cell.angle_gamma   90.00
#
_symmetry.space_group_name_H-M   'P 1'
#
loop_
_entity.id
_entity.type
_entity.pdbx_description
1 polymer ?
#
loop_
_entity_poly.entity_id
_entity_poly.type
_entity_poly.pdbx_seq_one_letter_code
_entity_poly.pdbx_strand_id
1 'polypeptide(L)'
;MSSAAISAWKIPETNISSYFLLKLLNRHHPDWNHGEDIRCLTKVPETKWISEDKGFSSKIYSLKLTVNDKIYQFCVKIPSIFHLEANIIAENDEIAEEQKSEARQIITQTHARELEFYANISVYFKSLKVPKFFYGREWTNEHEVC
;
A
#
# COMPACT_ATOMS: atom_id res chain seq x y z
N MET A 1 -17.79 -20.52 -0.69
CA MET A 1 -17.12 -19.39 -1.37
C MET A 1 -15.97 -19.94 -2.21
N SER A 2 -15.66 -19.32 -3.36
CA SER A 2 -14.59 -19.84 -4.21
C SER A 2 -13.21 -19.45 -3.66
N SER A 3 -12.44 -20.44 -3.19
CA SER A 3 -11.01 -20.31 -2.84
C SER A 3 -10.20 -19.59 -3.93
N ALA A 4 -10.63 -19.70 -5.19
CA ALA A 4 -9.99 -19.04 -6.32
C ALA A 4 -10.09 -17.51 -6.24
N ALA A 5 -11.20 -16.94 -5.77
CA ALA A 5 -11.36 -15.48 -5.66
C ALA A 5 -10.45 -14.88 -4.59
N ILE A 6 -10.27 -15.58 -3.46
CA ILE A 6 -9.38 -15.16 -2.37
C ILE A 6 -7.91 -15.23 -2.83
N SER A 7 -7.56 -16.29 -3.58
CA SER A 7 -6.21 -16.51 -4.11
C SER A 7 -5.86 -15.54 -5.24
N ALA A 8 -6.84 -15.16 -6.06
CA ALA A 8 -6.65 -14.21 -7.15
C ALA A 8 -6.65 -12.73 -6.68
N TRP A 9 -7.11 -12.46 -5.45
CA TRP A 9 -7.17 -11.10 -4.94
C TRP A 9 -5.77 -10.49 -4.78
N LYS A 10 -5.66 -9.23 -5.21
CA LYS A 10 -4.46 -8.39 -5.10
C LYS A 10 -4.82 -7.00 -4.59
N ILE A 11 -3.86 -6.35 -3.94
CA ILE A 11 -3.94 -4.92 -3.65
C ILE A 11 -3.93 -4.18 -5.00
N PRO A 12 -4.85 -3.22 -5.23
CA PRO A 12 -4.90 -2.45 -6.47
C PRO A 12 -3.54 -1.86 -6.85
N GLU A 13 -3.24 -1.83 -8.15
CA GLU A 13 -2.00 -1.26 -8.71
C GLU A 13 -0.73 -1.97 -8.22
N THR A 14 -0.86 -3.21 -7.75
CA THR A 14 0.28 -4.04 -7.36
C THR A 14 0.05 -5.53 -7.62
N ASN A 15 1.15 -6.26 -7.69
CA ASN A 15 1.18 -7.72 -7.64
C ASN A 15 1.09 -8.31 -6.21
N ILE A 16 0.86 -7.50 -5.19
CA ILE A 16 0.83 -7.97 -3.80
C ILE A 16 -0.52 -8.63 -3.52
N SER A 17 -0.48 -9.92 -3.15
CA SER A 17 -1.68 -10.72 -2.88
C SER A 17 -2.05 -10.78 -1.41
N SER A 18 -3.21 -11.39 -1.14
CA SER A 18 -3.68 -11.71 0.22
C SER A 18 -2.67 -12.57 1.00
N TYR A 19 -1.95 -13.47 0.32
CA TYR A 19 -0.90 -14.31 0.91
C TYR A 19 0.21 -13.47 1.56
N PHE A 20 0.61 -12.37 0.91
CA PHE A 20 1.63 -11.47 1.46
C PHE A 20 1.15 -10.82 2.77
N LEU A 21 -0.12 -10.42 2.85
CA LEU A 21 -0.69 -9.86 4.07
C LEU A 21 -0.75 -10.89 5.21
N LEU A 22 -1.08 -12.15 4.90
CA LEU A 22 -1.02 -13.26 5.87
C LEU A 22 0.41 -13.49 6.38
N LYS A 23 1.41 -13.40 5.50
CA LYS A 23 2.83 -13.44 5.90
C LYS A 23 3.20 -12.31 6.85
N LEU A 24 2.69 -11.09 6.63
CA LEU A 24 2.89 -9.98 7.56
C LEU A 24 2.23 -10.23 8.92
N LEU A 25 1.00 -10.78 8.96
CA LEU A 25 0.35 -11.16 10.22
C LEU A 25 1.16 -12.22 10.95
N ASN A 26 1.56 -13.28 10.26
CA ASN A 26 2.35 -14.37 10.81
C ASN A 26 3.67 -13.89 11.42
N ARG A 27 4.29 -12.86 10.84
CA ARG A 27 5.55 -12.31 11.33
C ARG A 27 5.38 -11.30 12.47
N HIS A 28 4.32 -10.48 12.45
CA HIS A 28 4.26 -9.26 13.27
C HIS A 28 3.06 -9.18 14.23
N HIS A 29 2.11 -10.10 14.13
CA HIS A 29 0.94 -10.17 15.01
C HIS A 29 1.14 -11.30 16.04
N PRO A 30 1.41 -10.99 17.33
CA PRO A 30 1.79 -11.99 18.34
C PRO A 30 0.80 -13.15 18.50
N ASP A 31 -0.51 -12.86 18.43
CA ASP A 31 -1.56 -13.88 18.63
C ASP A 31 -2.01 -14.55 17.33
N TRP A 32 -1.21 -14.45 16.26
CA TRP A 32 -1.54 -15.09 15.00
C TRP A 32 -1.09 -16.55 14.99
N ASN A 33 -2.02 -17.48 14.81
CA ASN A 33 -1.78 -18.92 14.87
C ASN A 33 -2.24 -19.68 13.61
N HIS A 34 -2.54 -18.95 12.53
CA HIS A 34 -3.03 -19.54 11.27
C HIS A 34 -1.94 -19.66 10.18
N GLY A 35 -0.69 -19.29 10.49
CA GLY A 35 0.40 -19.35 9.52
C GLY A 35 0.15 -18.47 8.29
N GLU A 36 0.54 -18.94 7.11
CA GLU A 36 0.28 -18.26 5.84
C GLU A 36 -0.90 -18.92 5.09
N ASP A 37 -1.76 -19.67 5.80
CA ASP A 37 -2.84 -20.47 5.20
C ASP A 37 -4.00 -19.60 4.72
N ILE A 38 -4.12 -19.45 3.40
CA ILE A 38 -5.20 -18.67 2.78
C ILE A 38 -6.60 -19.18 3.10
N ARG A 39 -6.75 -20.46 3.48
CA ARG A 39 -8.04 -21.06 3.85
C ARG A 39 -8.59 -20.52 5.17
N CYS A 40 -7.77 -19.81 5.96
CA CYS A 40 -8.24 -19.14 7.17
C CYS A 40 -9.14 -17.92 6.86
N LEU A 41 -9.07 -17.38 5.65
CA LEU A 41 -9.90 -16.26 5.24
C LEU A 41 -11.34 -16.72 4.98
N THR A 42 -12.28 -16.18 5.74
CA THR A 42 -13.70 -16.53 5.63
C THR A 42 -14.41 -15.71 4.56
N LYS A 43 -13.79 -14.64 4.05
CA LYS A 43 -14.31 -13.75 3.00
C LYS A 43 -13.19 -13.36 2.04
N VAL A 44 -13.57 -12.97 0.83
CA VAL A 44 -12.65 -12.26 -0.08
C VAL A 44 -12.21 -10.97 0.62
N PRO A 45 -10.91 -10.63 0.60
CA PRO A 45 -10.44 -9.39 1.18
C PRO A 45 -11.14 -8.17 0.60
N GLU A 46 -11.45 -7.20 1.46
CA GLU A 46 -12.08 -5.96 1.05
C GLU A 46 -11.02 -4.86 0.87
N THR A 47 -11.14 -4.10 -0.21
CA THR A 47 -10.30 -2.93 -0.47
C THR A 47 -11.16 -1.69 -0.55
N LYS A 48 -10.76 -0.63 0.17
CA LYS A 48 -11.34 0.70 0.02
C LYS A 48 -10.23 1.70 -0.27
N TRP A 49 -10.36 2.46 -1.35
CA TRP A 49 -9.55 3.67 -1.56
C TRP A 49 -10.02 4.72 -0.57
N ILE A 50 -9.14 5.15 0.35
CA ILE A 50 -9.48 6.08 1.44
C ILE A 50 -8.84 7.46 1.28
N SER A 51 -7.80 7.58 0.46
CA SER A 51 -7.27 8.91 0.12
C SER A 51 -8.18 9.64 -0.85
N GLU A 52 -8.82 8.94 -1.80
CA GLU A 52 -9.69 9.54 -2.82
C GLU A 52 -9.01 10.77 -3.46
N ASP A 53 -9.56 11.96 -3.32
CA ASP A 53 -9.03 13.25 -3.79
C ASP A 53 -7.97 13.89 -2.88
N LYS A 54 -7.65 13.27 -1.74
CA LYS A 54 -6.76 13.78 -0.70
C LYS A 54 -5.39 13.11 -0.78
N GLY A 55 -4.54 13.64 -1.64
CA GLY A 55 -3.14 13.22 -1.70
C GLY A 55 -2.55 13.49 -3.07
N PHE A 56 -1.38 14.14 -3.11
CA PHE A 56 -0.77 14.51 -4.38
C PHE A 56 0.11 13.39 -4.97
N SER A 57 0.77 12.62 -4.12
CA SER A 57 1.88 11.73 -4.49
C SER A 57 1.65 10.25 -4.18
N SER A 58 0.44 9.88 -3.78
CA SER A 58 0.12 8.50 -3.41
C SER A 58 -1.37 8.24 -3.31
N LYS A 59 -1.77 7.00 -3.57
CA LYS A 59 -3.08 6.47 -3.19
C LYS A 59 -2.95 5.70 -1.88
N ILE A 60 -3.90 5.92 -0.97
CA ILE A 60 -3.95 5.21 0.31
C ILE A 60 -5.18 4.31 0.33
N TYR A 61 -4.97 3.03 0.61
CA TYR A 61 -5.98 2.00 0.68
C TYR A 61 -6.13 1.47 2.11
N SER A 62 -7.38 1.27 2.53
CA SER A 62 -7.72 0.44 3.67
C SER A 62 -8.04 -0.97 3.18
N LEU A 63 -7.33 -1.96 3.68
CA LEU A 63 -7.54 -3.38 3.35
C LEU A 63 -8.10 -4.10 4.57
N LYS A 64 -9.06 -5.00 4.38
CA LYS A 64 -9.63 -5.81 5.44
C LYS A 64 -9.54 -7.30 5.11
N LEU A 65 -8.98 -8.06 6.04
CA LEU A 65 -9.04 -9.52 6.05
C LEU A 65 -10.01 -9.97 7.14
N THR A 66 -10.91 -10.90 6.82
CA THR A 66 -11.80 -11.53 7.79
C THR A 66 -11.38 -12.98 8.00
N VAL A 67 -11.05 -13.35 9.24
CA VAL A 67 -10.58 -14.68 9.65
C VAL A 67 -11.41 -15.11 10.85
N ASN A 68 -12.23 -16.16 10.70
CA ASN A 68 -13.11 -16.67 11.78
C ASN A 68 -13.84 -15.53 12.53
N ASP A 69 -14.48 -14.63 11.79
CA ASP A 69 -15.19 -13.44 12.27
C ASP A 69 -14.35 -12.34 12.93
N LYS A 70 -13.03 -12.51 13.02
CA LYS A 70 -12.09 -11.44 13.41
C LYS A 70 -11.64 -10.65 12.19
N ILE A 71 -11.63 -9.32 12.33
CA ILE A 71 -11.22 -8.39 11.28
C ILE A 71 -9.79 -7.92 11.55
N TYR A 72 -8.94 -8.04 10.53
CA TYR A 72 -7.59 -7.48 10.49
C TYR A 72 -7.55 -6.39 9.44
N GLN A 73 -7.20 -5.18 9.85
CA GLN A 73 -7.19 -4.01 8.98
C GLN A 73 -5.76 -3.51 8.74
N PHE A 74 -5.47 -3.19 7.48
CA PHE A 74 -4.19 -2.65 7.04
C PHE A 74 -4.41 -1.31 6.36
N CYS A 75 -3.47 -0.40 6.55
CA CYS A 75 -3.36 0.82 5.75
C CYS A 75 -2.18 0.64 4.81
N VAL A 76 -2.40 0.79 3.51
CA VAL A 76 -1.38 0.63 2.47
C VAL A 76 -1.30 1.92 1.66
N LYS A 77 -0.09 2.47 1.57
CA LYS A 77 0.22 3.63 0.74
C LYS A 77 0.96 3.16 -0.50
N ILE A 78 0.48 3.55 -1.67
CA ILE A 78 1.09 3.27 -2.96
C ILE A 78 1.47 4.62 -3.60
N PRO A 79 2.77 4.90 -3.81
CA PRO A 79 3.21 6.08 -4.54
C PRO A 79 2.56 6.15 -5.92
N SER A 80 2.16 7.35 -6.35
CA SER A 80 1.46 7.53 -7.62
C SER A 80 1.58 8.97 -8.11
N ILE A 81 1.71 9.17 -9.42
CA ILE A 81 1.61 10.48 -10.08
C ILE A 81 0.17 10.81 -10.52
N PHE A 82 -0.80 9.95 -10.21
CA PHE A 82 -2.18 10.04 -10.72
C PHE A 82 -2.82 11.43 -10.57
N HIS A 83 -2.69 12.08 -9.41
CA HIS A 83 -3.28 13.40 -9.18
C HIS A 83 -2.51 14.53 -9.87
N LEU A 84 -1.19 14.39 -10.00
CA LEU A 84 -0.37 15.32 -10.77
C LEU A 84 -0.72 15.22 -12.26
N GLU A 85 -0.93 14.01 -12.77
CA GLU A 85 -1.38 13.82 -14.15
C GLU A 85 -2.77 14.43 -14.39
N ALA A 86 -3.73 14.16 -13.48
CA ALA A 86 -5.07 14.70 -13.59
C ALA A 86 -5.11 16.24 -13.59
N ASN A 87 -4.29 16.89 -12.74
CA ASN A 87 -4.27 18.35 -12.64
C ASN A 87 -3.60 19.01 -13.86
N ILE A 88 -2.50 18.48 -14.39
CA ILE A 88 -1.81 19.10 -15.52
C ILE A 88 -2.62 18.89 -16.82
N ILE A 89 -3.25 17.72 -17.01
CA ILE A 89 -4.16 17.48 -18.15
C ILE A 89 -5.32 18.49 -18.15
N ALA A 90 -5.85 18.84 -16.96
CA ALA A 90 -6.92 19.82 -16.86
C ALA A 90 -6.49 21.25 -17.26
N GLU A 91 -5.19 21.56 -17.28
CA GLU A 91 -4.66 22.90 -17.55
C GLU A 91 -4.04 23.06 -18.95
N ASN A 92 -3.45 22.02 -19.55
CA ASN A 92 -2.58 22.17 -20.73
C ASN A 92 -2.78 21.15 -21.87
N ASP A 93 -3.89 20.38 -21.89
CA ASP A 93 -4.25 19.32 -22.86
C ASP A 93 -3.28 18.12 -22.95
N GLU A 94 -1.97 18.28 -22.72
CA GLU A 94 -0.98 17.21 -22.58
C GLU A 94 0.12 17.57 -21.56
N ILE A 95 0.74 16.55 -20.96
CA ILE A 95 1.88 16.69 -20.05
C ILE A 95 3.14 16.32 -20.80
N ALA A 96 4.14 17.21 -20.79
CA ALA A 96 5.46 16.88 -21.30
C ALA A 96 6.05 15.72 -20.49
N GLU A 97 6.58 14.69 -21.16
CA GLU A 97 7.18 13.51 -20.51
C GLU A 97 8.29 13.87 -19.51
N GLU A 98 8.99 14.98 -19.75
CA GLU A 98 9.99 15.53 -18.82
C GLU A 98 9.37 15.89 -17.46
N GLN A 99 8.22 16.54 -17.44
CA GLN A 99 7.51 16.90 -16.20
C GLN A 99 7.02 15.66 -15.45
N LYS A 100 6.57 14.61 -16.17
CA LYS A 100 6.22 13.33 -15.55
C LYS A 100 7.44 12.66 -14.92
N SER A 101 8.58 12.70 -15.61
CA SER A 101 9.85 12.14 -15.11
C SER A 101 10.30 12.84 -13.84
N GLU A 102 10.31 14.18 -13.82
CA GLU A 102 10.65 14.99 -12.65
C GLU A 102 9.70 14.71 -11.48
N ALA A 103 8.39 14.67 -11.73
CA ALA A 103 7.39 14.34 -10.74
C ALA A 103 7.62 12.95 -10.13
N ARG A 104 7.86 11.93 -10.96
CA ARG A 104 8.19 10.57 -10.49
C ARG A 104 9.43 10.59 -9.61
N GLN A 105 10.49 11.29 -10.01
CA GLN A 105 11.72 11.38 -9.23
C GLN A 105 11.47 12.01 -7.84
N ILE A 106 10.73 13.12 -7.76
CA ILE A 106 10.40 13.78 -6.49
C ILE A 106 9.60 12.85 -5.58
N ILE A 107 8.61 12.14 -6.13
CA ILE A 107 7.77 11.20 -5.38
C ILE A 107 8.59 10.02 -4.89
N THR A 108 9.43 9.43 -5.73
CA THR A 108 10.33 8.33 -5.36
C THR A 108 11.25 8.73 -4.22
N GLN A 109 11.89 9.90 -4.30
CA GLN A 109 12.77 10.40 -3.25
C GLN A 109 12.01 10.66 -1.93
N THR A 110 10.81 11.24 -2.03
CA THR A 110 9.98 11.52 -0.84
C THR A 110 9.53 10.22 -0.17
N HIS A 111 9.11 9.23 -0.96
CA HIS A 111 8.73 7.90 -0.47
C HIS A 111 9.92 7.19 0.19
N ALA A 112 11.11 7.23 -0.40
CA ALA A 112 12.31 6.64 0.19
C ALA A 112 12.62 7.23 1.58
N ARG A 113 12.52 8.56 1.73
CA ARG A 113 12.69 9.23 3.03
C ARG A 113 11.64 8.84 4.06
N GLU A 114 10.38 8.67 3.62
CA GLU A 114 9.30 8.20 4.49
C GLU A 114 9.55 6.76 4.96
N LEU A 115 10.02 5.88 4.08
CA LEU A 115 10.42 4.51 4.45
C LEU A 115 11.53 4.51 5.49
N GLU A 116 12.59 5.29 5.26
CA GLU A 116 13.69 5.43 6.22
C GLU A 116 13.18 5.91 7.58
N PHE A 117 12.30 6.92 7.57
CA PHE A 117 11.69 7.43 8.79
C PHE A 117 10.96 6.32 9.55
N TYR A 118 10.06 5.58 8.90
CA TYR A 118 9.29 4.55 9.58
C TYR A 118 10.14 3.34 10.01
N ALA A 119 11.05 2.89 9.16
CA ALA A 119 11.87 1.71 9.41
C ALA A 119 12.93 1.94 10.50
N ASN A 120 13.54 3.13 10.52
CA ASN A 120 14.76 3.36 11.29
C ASN A 120 14.64 4.49 12.31
N ILE A 121 13.95 5.58 11.96
CA ILE A 121 14.02 6.81 12.77
C ILE A 121 12.88 6.88 13.80
N SER A 122 11.70 6.37 13.45
CA SER A 122 10.48 6.51 14.25
C SER A 122 10.60 5.97 15.68
N VAL A 123 11.44 4.93 15.88
CA VAL A 123 11.70 4.29 17.18
C VAL A 123 12.40 5.21 18.19
N TYR A 124 13.10 6.26 17.71
CA TYR A 124 13.77 7.22 18.58
C TYR A 124 12.82 8.29 19.12
N PHE A 125 11.65 8.49 18.50
CA PHE A 125 10.67 9.50 18.89
C PHE A 125 9.57 8.93 19.78
N LYS A 126 9.88 8.65 21.05
CA LYS A 126 8.94 8.03 22.01
C LYS A 126 7.64 8.81 22.23
N SER A 127 7.66 10.13 22.10
CA SER A 127 6.48 10.99 22.26
C SER A 127 5.62 11.08 20.99
N LEU A 128 6.16 10.68 19.84
CA LEU A 128 5.46 10.76 18.56
C LEU A 128 4.58 9.53 18.38
N LYS A 129 3.27 9.74 18.21
CA LYS A 129 2.33 8.66 17.88
C LYS A 129 2.46 8.30 16.40
N VAL A 130 3.38 7.40 16.10
CA VAL A 130 3.56 6.85 14.76
C VAL A 130 2.73 5.58 14.56
N PRO A 131 2.09 5.39 13.38
CA PRO A 131 1.48 4.11 13.03
C PRO A 131 2.50 2.98 13.10
N LYS A 132 2.06 1.78 13.51
CA LYS A 132 2.91 0.59 13.47
C LYS A 132 3.27 0.28 12.01
N PHE A 133 4.56 0.37 11.71
CA PHE A 133 5.11 0.04 10.40
C PHE A 133 5.43 -1.45 10.33
N PHE A 134 4.90 -2.13 9.31
CA PHE A 134 5.10 -3.58 9.11
C PHE A 134 6.07 -3.87 7.98
N TYR A 135 5.95 -3.11 6.89
CA TYR A 135 6.69 -3.36 5.67
C TYR A 135 6.64 -2.13 4.77
N GLY A 136 7.72 -1.91 4.03
CA GLY A 136 7.76 -1.00 2.91
C GLY A 136 8.89 -1.37 1.97
N ARG A 137 8.77 -0.93 0.72
CA ARG A 137 9.75 -1.12 -0.33
C ARG A 137 9.91 0.17 -1.11
N GLU A 138 11.11 0.42 -1.61
CA GLU A 138 11.37 1.54 -2.50
C GLU A 138 10.50 1.44 -3.76
N TRP A 139 10.18 2.60 -4.32
CA TRP A 139 9.47 2.68 -5.59
C TRP A 139 10.51 2.85 -6.69
N THR A 140 10.73 1.79 -7.47
CA THR A 140 11.68 1.80 -8.57
C THR A 140 10.95 2.12 -9.88
N ASN A 141 11.57 2.94 -10.72
CA ASN A 141 11.03 3.29 -12.04
C ASN A 141 10.90 2.08 -12.99
N GLU A 142 11.52 0.94 -12.65
CA GLU A 142 11.43 -0.33 -13.39
C GLU A 142 10.17 -1.14 -13.05
N HIS A 143 9.32 -0.63 -12.17
CA HIS A 143 8.02 -1.19 -11.89
C HIS A 143 6.97 -0.17 -12.30
N GLU A 144 6.75 -0.06 -13.61
CA GLU A 144 5.39 0.11 -14.09
C GLU A 144 4.50 -0.84 -13.29
N VAL A 145 3.49 -0.24 -12.70
CA VAL A 145 2.34 -0.88 -12.08
C VAL A 145 2.02 -2.19 -12.81
N CYS A 146 2.35 -3.32 -12.18
CA CYS A 146 1.83 -4.63 -12.56
C CYS A 146 0.84 -5.06 -11.47
#